data_AF-A0A2H3P0T5-F1
#
_entry.id   AF-A0A2H3P0T5-F1
#
_cell.length_a   1.000
_cell.length_b   1.000
_cell.length_c   1.000
_cell.angle_alpha   90.00
_cell.angle_beta   90.00
_cell.angle_gamma   90.00
#
_symmetry.space_group_name_H-M   'P 1'
#
loop_
_entity.id
_entity.type
_entity.pdbx_description
1 polymer ?
#
loop_
_entity_poly.entity_id
_entity_poly.type
_entity_poly.pdbx_seq_one_letter_code
_entity_poly.pdbx_strand_id
1 'polypeptide(L)'
;MPIDTLKSKRRLVEEYGLDDRQAEGIVELIAQSEERGATASDIELAEQKLSSQIKALRQEMQSGDEALRAEIETLRKEMRSGDEALRQEIKAMDESLRQEIQSGDEALRQEIKAVDKSLQQEIRAVNESLHQEIKAVDEALRQEIKSSNEALRAEIETLWHEMKSGDEVLRQGIKAVDESLRQEIQSTEGRLRQEILMSQQTILNRMYAIAAFIAALISLFEYVL
;
A
#
# COMPACT_ATOMS: atom_id res chain seq x y z
N MET A 1 88.05 -35.56 -67.95
CA MET A 1 89.48 -35.86 -68.21
C MET A 1 90.09 -34.60 -68.75
N PRO A 2 91.25 -34.14 -68.25
CA PRO A 2 91.92 -32.98 -68.84
C PRO A 2 92.26 -33.27 -70.31
N ILE A 3 91.92 -32.36 -71.22
CA ILE A 3 92.31 -32.49 -72.63
C ILE A 3 93.85 -32.47 -72.72
N ASP A 4 94.40 -33.42 -73.47
CA ASP A 4 95.80 -33.40 -73.86
C ASP A 4 95.99 -32.29 -74.91
N THR A 5 96.35 -31.10 -74.43
CA THR A 5 96.49 -29.88 -75.22
C THR A 5 97.55 -30.02 -76.31
N LEU A 6 98.63 -30.76 -76.05
CA LEU A 6 99.71 -31.01 -77.01
C LEU A 6 99.26 -31.95 -78.14
N LYS A 7 98.58 -33.04 -77.80
CA LYS A 7 98.02 -33.96 -78.79
C LYS A 7 96.91 -33.31 -79.62
N SER A 8 96.10 -32.48 -78.99
CA SER A 8 94.99 -31.78 -79.65
C SER A 8 95.49 -30.68 -80.59
N LYS A 9 96.50 -29.89 -80.19
CA LYS A 9 97.18 -28.90 -81.06
C LYS A 9 97.78 -29.58 -82.28
N ARG A 10 98.48 -30.72 -82.09
CA ARG A 10 99.09 -31.48 -83.20
C ARG A 10 98.05 -31.96 -84.22
N ARG A 11 96.91 -32.51 -83.77
CA ARG A 11 95.83 -32.93 -84.69
C ARG A 11 95.21 -31.77 -85.45
N LEU A 12 94.99 -30.62 -84.82
CA LEU A 12 94.42 -29.45 -85.48
C LEU A 12 95.33 -28.91 -86.61
N VAL A 13 96.65 -28.98 -86.42
CA VAL A 13 97.65 -28.58 -87.43
C VAL A 13 97.77 -29.63 -88.54
N GLU A 14 97.95 -30.90 -88.19
CA GLU A 14 98.27 -31.97 -89.16
C GLU A 14 97.05 -32.51 -89.90
N GLU A 15 95.91 -32.63 -89.22
CA GLU A 15 94.71 -33.33 -89.71
C GLU A 15 93.66 -32.35 -90.26
N TYR A 16 93.62 -31.11 -89.74
CA TYR A 16 92.65 -30.08 -90.11
C TYR A 16 93.25 -28.83 -90.78
N GLY A 17 94.58 -28.76 -90.93
CA GLY A 17 95.27 -27.73 -91.70
C GLY A 17 95.26 -26.32 -91.11
N LEU A 18 94.99 -26.19 -89.80
CA LEU A 18 95.08 -24.92 -89.08
C LEU A 18 96.55 -24.52 -88.88
N ASP A 19 96.85 -23.22 -88.89
CA ASP A 19 98.21 -22.77 -88.55
C ASP A 19 98.50 -22.92 -87.05
N ASP A 20 99.78 -22.91 -86.66
CA ASP A 20 100.19 -23.19 -85.29
C ASP A 20 99.59 -22.22 -84.25
N ARG A 21 99.36 -20.95 -84.64
CA ARG A 21 98.75 -19.93 -83.78
C ARG A 21 97.25 -20.11 -83.66
N GLN A 22 96.56 -20.46 -84.75
CA GLN A 22 95.14 -20.77 -84.75
C GLN A 22 94.85 -22.03 -83.93
N ALA A 23 95.67 -23.08 -84.09
CA ALA A 23 95.55 -24.32 -83.31
C ALA A 23 95.84 -24.08 -81.82
N GLU A 24 96.83 -23.25 -81.49
CA GLU A 24 97.12 -22.86 -80.11
C GLU A 24 95.99 -22.04 -79.48
N GLY A 25 95.45 -21.04 -80.18
CA GLY A 25 94.33 -20.24 -79.69
C GLY A 25 93.05 -21.06 -79.47
N ILE A 26 92.74 -22.03 -80.35
CA ILE A 26 91.60 -22.95 -80.17
C ILE A 26 91.81 -23.86 -78.96
N VAL A 27 92.99 -24.45 -78.82
CA VAL A 27 93.30 -25.33 -77.68
C VAL A 27 93.33 -24.55 -76.36
N GLU A 28 93.84 -23.32 -76.36
CA GLU A 28 93.87 -22.44 -75.19
C GLU A 28 92.45 -22.00 -74.79
N LEU A 29 91.59 -21.64 -75.75
CA LEU A 29 90.17 -21.35 -75.49
C LEU A 29 89.43 -22.57 -74.92
N ILE A 30 89.72 -23.76 -75.45
CA ILE A 30 89.12 -25.01 -74.96
C ILE A 30 89.63 -25.32 -73.55
N ALA A 31 90.93 -25.24 -73.31
CA ALA A 31 91.54 -25.46 -71.99
C ALA A 31 91.03 -24.46 -70.93
N GLN A 32 90.93 -23.17 -71.26
CA GLN A 32 90.36 -22.15 -70.38
C GLN A 32 88.85 -22.36 -70.13
N SER A 33 88.12 -22.93 -71.09
CA SER A 33 86.70 -23.27 -70.92
C SER A 33 86.48 -24.52 -70.07
N GLU A 34 87.37 -25.51 -70.15
CA GLU A 34 87.37 -26.66 -69.23
C GLU A 34 87.75 -26.27 -67.81
N GLU A 35 88.66 -25.30 -67.63
CA GLU A 35 89.08 -24.82 -66.29
C GLU A 35 87.99 -23.97 -65.60
N ARG A 36 87.06 -23.38 -66.37
CA ARG A 36 85.93 -22.58 -65.85
C ARG A 36 84.60 -23.35 -65.80
N GLY A 37 84.50 -24.48 -66.48
CA GLY A 37 83.29 -25.29 -66.54
C GLY A 37 83.16 -26.23 -65.34
N ALA A 38 81.94 -26.44 -64.85
CA ALA A 38 81.68 -27.51 -63.89
C ALA A 38 81.99 -28.86 -64.56
N THR A 39 82.78 -29.70 -63.89
CA THR A 39 83.07 -31.04 -64.39
C THR A 39 81.85 -31.95 -64.18
N ALA A 40 81.79 -33.07 -64.91
CA ALA A 40 80.75 -34.08 -64.68
C ALA A 40 80.71 -34.56 -63.22
N SER A 41 81.86 -34.61 -62.54
CA SER A 41 81.95 -34.94 -61.12
C SER A 41 81.32 -33.87 -60.23
N ASP A 42 81.49 -32.58 -60.55
CA ASP A 42 80.89 -31.49 -59.79
C ASP A 42 79.36 -31.48 -59.92
N ILE A 43 78.85 -31.79 -61.12
CA ILE A 43 77.42 -31.94 -61.38
C ILE A 43 76.87 -33.13 -60.59
N GLU A 44 77.53 -34.28 -60.60
CA GLU A 44 77.10 -35.47 -59.85
C GLU A 44 77.07 -35.20 -58.33
N LEU A 45 78.07 -34.49 -57.81
CA LEU A 45 78.12 -34.07 -56.40
C LEU A 45 76.98 -33.11 -56.05
N ALA A 46 76.68 -32.16 -56.92
CA ALA A 46 75.56 -31.24 -56.77
C ALA A 46 74.20 -31.97 -56.81
N GLU A 47 74.03 -32.92 -57.73
CA GLU A 47 72.82 -33.75 -57.83
C GLU A 47 72.63 -34.63 -56.59
N GLN A 48 73.69 -35.27 -56.09
CA GLN A 48 73.63 -36.05 -54.84
C GLN A 48 73.26 -35.15 -53.66
N LYS A 49 73.88 -33.96 -53.56
CA LYS A 49 73.57 -32.99 -52.50
C LYS A 49 72.12 -32.52 -52.58
N LEU A 50 71.64 -32.13 -53.76
CA LEU A 50 70.25 -31.73 -53.97
C LEU A 50 69.28 -32.86 -53.64
N SER A 51 69.57 -34.09 -54.09
CA SER A 51 68.76 -35.28 -53.77
C SER A 51 68.66 -35.53 -52.26
N SER A 52 69.78 -35.38 -51.53
CA SER A 52 69.81 -35.49 -50.07
C SER A 52 69.00 -34.38 -49.38
N GLN A 53 69.11 -33.13 -49.84
CA GLN A 53 68.35 -32.00 -49.31
C GLN A 53 66.85 -32.14 -49.57
N ILE A 54 66.45 -32.57 -50.77
CA ILE A 54 65.05 -32.84 -51.12
C ILE A 54 64.47 -33.94 -50.21
N LYS A 55 65.24 -35.01 -49.95
CA LYS A 55 64.83 -36.06 -49.01
C LYS A 55 64.65 -35.52 -47.59
N ALA A 56 65.60 -34.71 -47.11
CA ALA A 56 65.53 -34.10 -45.79
C ALA A 56 64.31 -33.18 -45.64
N LEU A 57 64.08 -32.29 -46.61
CA LEU A 57 62.92 -31.40 -46.63
C LEU A 57 61.59 -32.17 -46.67
N ARG A 58 61.51 -33.27 -47.43
CA ARG A 58 60.33 -34.12 -47.44
C ARG A 58 60.07 -34.77 -46.07
N GLN A 59 61.12 -35.19 -45.37
CA GLN A 59 60.98 -35.73 -44.02
C GLN A 59 60.56 -34.66 -43.02
N GLU A 60 61.14 -33.46 -43.06
CA GLU A 60 60.71 -32.34 -42.23
C GLU A 60 59.24 -31.98 -42.49
N MET A 61 58.82 -31.86 -43.75
CA MET A 61 57.42 -31.62 -44.11
C MET A 61 56.49 -32.70 -43.57
N GLN A 62 56.84 -33.98 -43.73
CA GLN A 62 56.05 -35.08 -43.18
C GLN A 62 55.94 -35.00 -41.65
N SER A 63 57.04 -34.73 -40.96
CA SER A 63 57.04 -34.57 -39.50
C SER A 63 56.21 -33.36 -39.04
N GLY A 64 56.26 -32.26 -39.80
CA GLY A 64 55.46 -31.05 -39.55
C GLY A 64 53.96 -31.31 -39.75
N ASP A 65 53.59 -32.02 -40.82
CA ASP A 65 52.21 -32.43 -41.07
C ASP A 65 51.67 -33.35 -39.97
N GLU A 66 52.49 -34.29 -39.49
CA GLU A 66 52.13 -35.16 -38.36
C GLU A 66 51.96 -34.38 -37.06
N ALA A 67 52.86 -33.44 -36.77
CA ALA A 67 52.78 -32.58 -35.59
C ALA A 67 51.52 -31.69 -35.63
N LEU A 68 51.24 -31.04 -36.76
CA LEU A 68 50.03 -30.23 -36.95
C LEU A 68 48.76 -31.04 -36.79
N ARG A 69 48.72 -32.28 -37.33
CA ARG A 69 47.57 -33.17 -37.14
C ARG A 69 47.37 -33.53 -35.67
N ALA A 70 48.44 -33.79 -34.94
CA ALA A 70 48.38 -34.09 -33.50
C ALA A 70 47.90 -32.88 -32.69
N GLU A 71 48.35 -31.68 -33.02
CA GLU A 71 47.92 -30.43 -32.37
C GLU A 71 46.44 -30.14 -32.65
N ILE A 72 45.98 -30.30 -33.90
CA ILE A 72 44.57 -30.17 -34.28
C ILE A 72 43.69 -31.15 -33.50
N GLU A 73 44.10 -32.42 -33.37
CA GLU A 73 43.34 -33.40 -32.58
C GLU A 73 43.32 -33.07 -31.08
N THR A 74 44.40 -32.50 -30.56
CA THR A 74 44.45 -32.04 -29.16
C THR A 74 43.49 -30.87 -28.94
N LEU A 75 43.54 -29.84 -29.79
CA LEU A 75 42.62 -28.70 -29.75
C LEU A 75 41.15 -29.13 -29.88
N ARG A 76 40.85 -30.10 -30.76
CA ARG A 76 39.50 -30.67 -30.89
C ARG A 76 39.02 -31.33 -29.62
N LYS A 77 39.90 -32.04 -28.90
CA LYS A 77 39.56 -32.66 -27.61
C LYS A 77 39.34 -31.61 -26.53
N GLU A 78 40.20 -30.60 -26.45
CA GLU A 78 40.07 -29.50 -25.50
C GLU A 78 38.77 -28.72 -25.73
N MET A 79 38.44 -28.38 -26.97
CA MET A 79 37.16 -27.74 -27.32
C MET A 79 35.96 -28.58 -26.87
N ARG A 80 35.95 -29.89 -27.16
CA ARG A 80 34.85 -30.77 -26.74
C ARG A 80 34.72 -30.85 -25.23
N SER A 81 35.85 -30.89 -24.51
CA SER A 81 35.87 -30.88 -23.06
C SER A 81 35.37 -29.56 -22.48
N GLY A 82 35.74 -28.44 -23.08
CA GLY A 82 35.27 -27.11 -22.70
C GLY A 82 33.76 -26.95 -22.93
N ASP A 83 33.26 -27.40 -24.08
CA ASP A 83 31.82 -27.39 -24.39
C ASP A 83 31.01 -28.24 -23.39
N GLU A 84 31.52 -29.42 -23.01
CA GLU A 84 30.85 -30.27 -22.03
C GLU A 84 30.87 -29.64 -20.62
N ALA A 85 31.99 -29.05 -20.21
CA ALA A 85 32.11 -28.33 -18.95
C ALA A 85 31.12 -27.16 -18.86
N LEU A 86 31.05 -26.33 -19.91
CA LEU A 86 30.10 -25.21 -19.99
C LEU A 86 28.64 -25.70 -19.94
N ARG A 87 28.32 -26.80 -20.63
CA ARG A 87 26.96 -27.39 -20.56
C ARG A 87 26.60 -27.86 -19.15
N GLN A 88 27.55 -28.42 -18.41
CA GLN A 88 27.34 -28.84 -17.03
C GLN A 88 27.17 -27.64 -16.10
N GLU A 89 27.98 -26.60 -16.27
CA GLU A 89 27.87 -25.36 -15.50
C GLU A 89 26.52 -24.67 -15.71
N ILE A 90 26.07 -24.55 -16.98
CA ILE A 90 24.76 -23.98 -17.31
C ILE A 90 23.62 -24.79 -16.67
N LYS A 91 23.69 -26.12 -16.69
CA LYS A 91 22.67 -26.98 -16.04
C LYS A 91 22.65 -26.80 -14.53
N ALA A 92 23.83 -26.73 -13.89
CA ALA A 92 23.93 -26.52 -12.46
C ALA A 92 23.37 -25.14 -12.06
N MET A 93 23.63 -24.12 -12.87
CA MET A 93 23.10 -22.77 -12.65
C MET A 93 21.58 -22.71 -12.84
N ASP A 94 21.02 -23.37 -13.86
CA ASP A 94 19.56 -23.44 -14.07
C ASP A 94 18.87 -24.14 -12.88
N GLU A 95 19.45 -25.24 -12.38
CA GLU A 95 18.91 -25.94 -11.21
C GLU A 95 18.98 -25.08 -9.94
N SER A 96 20.10 -24.39 -9.71
CA SER A 96 20.26 -23.47 -8.58
C SER A 96 19.23 -22.34 -8.63
N LEU A 97 19.02 -21.73 -9.80
CA LEU A 97 18.04 -20.65 -9.98
C LEU A 97 16.60 -21.16 -9.76
N ARG A 98 16.27 -22.37 -10.22
CA ARG A 98 14.96 -22.99 -9.95
C ARG A 98 14.72 -23.18 -8.46
N GLN A 99 15.72 -23.64 -7.73
CA GLN A 99 15.63 -23.83 -6.28
C GLN A 99 15.48 -22.50 -5.55
N GLU A 100 16.23 -21.47 -5.95
CA GLU A 100 16.10 -20.13 -5.37
C GLU A 100 14.71 -19.54 -5.59
N ILE A 101 14.16 -19.66 -6.81
CA ILE A 101 12.80 -19.22 -7.13
C ILE A 101 11.77 -19.99 -6.28
N GLN A 102 11.88 -21.31 -6.17
CA GLN A 102 10.95 -22.11 -5.35
C GLN A 102 11.02 -21.73 -3.86
N SER A 103 12.22 -21.49 -3.33
CA SER A 103 12.40 -21.05 -1.96
C SER A 103 11.81 -19.66 -1.74
N GLY A 104 11.98 -18.74 -2.70
CA GLY A 104 11.38 -17.41 -2.67
C GLY A 104 9.84 -17.46 -2.68
N ASP A 105 9.27 -18.30 -3.54
CA ASP A 105 7.81 -18.51 -3.61
C ASP A 105 7.24 -19.07 -2.30
N GLU A 106 7.91 -20.02 -1.67
CA GLU A 106 7.48 -20.57 -0.38
C GLU A 106 7.58 -19.54 0.75
N ALA A 107 8.65 -18.75 0.78
CA ALA A 107 8.81 -17.65 1.74
C ALA A 107 7.68 -16.62 1.60
N LEU A 108 7.37 -16.19 0.37
CA LEU A 108 6.27 -15.25 0.10
C LEU A 108 4.91 -15.84 0.51
N ARG A 109 4.66 -17.13 0.26
CA ARG A 109 3.42 -17.80 0.71
C ARG A 109 3.30 -17.80 2.23
N GLN A 110 4.41 -17.97 2.95
CA GLN A 110 4.42 -17.93 4.41
C GLN A 110 4.18 -16.52 4.94
N GLU A 111 4.80 -15.51 4.35
CA GLU A 111 4.55 -14.10 4.69
C GLU A 111 3.08 -13.73 4.47
N ILE A 112 2.49 -14.08 3.33
CA ILE A 112 1.08 -13.83 3.04
C ILE A 112 0.17 -14.48 4.11
N LYS A 113 0.43 -15.74 4.50
CA LYS A 113 -0.33 -16.42 5.56
C LYS A 113 -0.17 -15.74 6.92
N ALA A 114 1.02 -15.23 7.24
CA ALA A 114 1.27 -14.53 8.49
C ALA A 114 0.50 -13.20 8.52
N VAL A 115 0.50 -12.44 7.43
CA VAL A 115 -0.26 -11.20 7.29
C VAL A 115 -1.76 -11.46 7.39
N ASP A 116 -2.29 -12.47 6.69
CA ASP A 116 -3.72 -12.83 6.77
C ASP A 116 -4.15 -13.17 8.21
N LYS A 117 -3.33 -13.94 8.93
CA LYS A 117 -3.59 -14.26 10.33
C LYS A 117 -3.56 -13.01 11.23
N SER A 118 -2.64 -12.09 10.99
CA SER A 118 -2.55 -10.83 11.73
C SER A 118 -3.80 -9.97 11.49
N LEU A 119 -4.22 -9.80 10.24
CA LEU A 119 -5.42 -9.05 9.88
C LEU A 119 -6.68 -9.67 10.49
N GLN A 120 -6.81 -11.00 10.49
CA GLN A 120 -7.93 -11.67 11.17
C GLN A 120 -7.96 -11.41 12.67
N GLN A 121 -6.79 -11.31 13.33
CA GLN A 121 -6.71 -10.97 14.75
C GLN A 121 -7.11 -9.51 15.01
N GLU A 122 -6.63 -8.58 14.18
CA GLU A 122 -7.00 -7.17 14.28
C GLU A 122 -8.50 -6.95 14.08
N ILE A 123 -9.10 -7.60 13.06
CA ILE A 123 -10.55 -7.52 12.82
C ILE A 123 -11.34 -8.04 14.02
N ARG A 124 -10.90 -9.15 14.65
CA ARG A 124 -11.55 -9.68 15.85
C ARG A 124 -11.46 -8.71 17.03
N ALA A 125 -10.29 -8.13 17.26
CA ALA A 125 -10.07 -7.17 18.33
C ALA A 125 -10.95 -5.91 18.15
N VAL A 126 -11.05 -5.39 16.92
CA VAL A 126 -11.93 -4.25 16.60
C VAL A 126 -13.39 -4.61 16.84
N ASN A 127 -13.84 -5.78 16.40
CA ASN A 127 -15.22 -6.23 16.63
C ASN A 127 -15.55 -6.38 18.13
N GLU A 128 -14.63 -6.93 18.91
CA GLU A 128 -14.81 -7.05 20.37
C GLU A 128 -14.88 -5.66 21.03
N SER A 129 -14.03 -4.72 20.63
CA SER A 129 -14.04 -3.34 21.12
C SER A 129 -15.37 -2.64 20.79
N LEU A 130 -15.82 -2.73 19.54
CA LEU A 130 -17.10 -2.14 19.12
C LEU A 130 -18.29 -2.74 19.88
N HIS A 131 -18.28 -4.05 20.14
CA HIS A 131 -19.33 -4.69 20.92
C HIS A 131 -19.35 -4.20 22.38
N GLN A 132 -18.19 -3.95 22.98
CA GLN A 132 -18.10 -3.37 24.32
C GLN A 132 -18.59 -1.92 24.35
N GLU A 133 -18.22 -1.11 23.35
CA GLU A 133 -18.71 0.27 23.22
C GLU A 133 -20.23 0.32 23.08
N ILE A 134 -20.81 -0.52 22.21
CA ILE A 134 -22.27 -0.60 22.02
C ILE A 134 -22.96 -0.96 23.34
N LYS A 135 -22.43 -1.93 24.10
CA LYS A 135 -22.98 -2.28 25.42
C LYS A 135 -22.89 -1.14 26.43
N ALA A 136 -21.77 -0.42 26.45
CA ALA A 136 -21.60 0.71 27.34
C ALA A 136 -22.60 1.83 27.03
N VAL A 137 -22.82 2.11 25.74
CA VAL A 137 -23.82 3.08 25.28
C VAL A 137 -25.25 2.63 25.62
N ASP A 138 -25.59 1.35 25.42
CA ASP A 138 -26.91 0.82 25.79
C ASP A 138 -27.19 0.97 27.29
N GLU A 139 -26.21 0.64 28.14
CA GLU A 139 -26.36 0.81 29.60
C GLU A 139 -26.49 2.29 29.99
N ALA A 140 -25.67 3.16 29.41
CA ALA A 140 -25.76 4.60 29.66
C ALA A 140 -27.14 5.17 29.29
N LEU A 141 -27.67 4.80 28.12
CA LEU A 141 -29.01 5.21 27.69
C LEU A 141 -30.11 4.67 28.60
N ARG A 142 -30.00 3.42 29.07
CA ARG A 142 -30.96 2.87 30.05
C ARG A 142 -30.96 3.65 31.35
N GLN A 143 -29.80 4.04 31.86
CA GLN A 143 -29.69 4.85 33.07
C GLN A 143 -30.26 6.25 32.86
N GLU A 144 -29.97 6.88 31.71
CA GLU A 144 -30.51 8.20 31.37
C GLU A 144 -32.04 8.18 31.30
N ILE A 145 -32.63 7.18 30.61
CA ILE A 145 -34.08 6.99 30.53
C ILE A 145 -34.67 6.77 31.94
N LYS A 146 -34.02 5.97 32.78
CA LYS A 146 -34.48 5.73 34.15
C LYS A 146 -34.48 7.02 34.98
N SER A 147 -33.38 7.77 34.95
CA SER A 147 -33.25 9.05 35.64
C SER A 147 -34.27 10.08 35.16
N SER A 148 -34.52 10.15 33.84
CA SER A 148 -35.52 11.03 33.27
C SER A 148 -36.93 10.68 33.74
N ASN A 149 -37.27 9.38 33.77
CA ASN A 149 -38.55 8.92 34.29
C ASN A 149 -38.73 9.22 35.79
N GLU A 150 -37.68 9.09 36.59
CA GLU A 150 -37.70 9.43 38.01
C GLU A 150 -37.92 10.94 38.22
N ALA A 151 -37.24 11.78 37.43
CA ALA A 151 -37.43 13.23 37.46
C ALA A 151 -38.87 13.62 37.07
N LEU A 152 -39.41 13.05 35.99
CA LEU A 152 -40.79 13.29 35.57
C LEU A 152 -41.82 12.86 36.63
N ARG A 153 -41.60 11.74 37.32
CA ARG A 153 -42.46 11.32 38.43
C ARG A 153 -42.42 12.31 39.58
N ALA A 154 -41.24 12.80 39.95
CA ALA A 154 -41.10 13.80 41.01
C ALA A 154 -41.80 15.12 40.65
N GLU A 155 -41.72 15.55 39.39
CA GLU A 155 -42.42 16.74 38.90
C GLU A 155 -43.94 16.55 38.95
N ILE A 156 -44.46 15.39 38.52
CA ILE A 156 -45.90 15.07 38.62
C ILE A 156 -46.39 15.08 40.08
N GLU A 157 -45.64 14.49 41.01
CA GLU A 157 -45.99 14.51 42.44
C GLU A 157 -46.01 15.93 43.00
N THR A 158 -45.05 16.76 42.60
CA THR A 158 -44.98 18.18 43.00
C THR A 158 -46.22 18.94 42.50
N LEU A 159 -46.55 18.80 41.21
CA LEU A 159 -47.75 19.42 40.63
C LEU A 159 -49.04 18.93 41.30
N TRP A 160 -49.13 17.64 41.65
CA TRP A 160 -50.27 17.10 42.37
C TRP A 160 -50.45 17.75 43.74
N HIS A 161 -49.35 17.92 44.49
CA HIS A 161 -49.37 18.60 45.78
C HIS A 161 -49.75 20.08 45.66
N GLU A 162 -49.21 20.79 44.66
CA GLU A 162 -49.56 22.18 44.37
C GLU A 162 -51.05 22.31 44.06
N MET A 163 -51.59 21.48 43.17
CA MET A 163 -53.00 21.47 42.83
C MET A 163 -53.89 21.20 44.05
N LYS A 164 -53.54 20.19 44.86
CA LYS A 164 -54.28 19.87 46.09
C LYS A 164 -54.25 21.02 47.09
N SER A 165 -53.13 21.72 47.21
CA SER A 165 -53.03 22.91 48.07
C SER A 165 -53.90 24.06 47.55
N GLY A 166 -53.91 24.28 46.23
CA GLY A 166 -54.77 25.27 45.57
C GLY A 166 -56.25 24.98 45.79
N ASP A 167 -56.68 23.73 45.66
CA ASP A 167 -58.05 23.29 45.95
C ASP A 167 -58.47 23.58 47.40
N GLU A 168 -57.57 23.33 48.36
CA GLU A 168 -57.84 23.61 49.78
C GLU A 168 -57.95 25.12 50.05
N VAL A 169 -57.06 25.92 49.46
CA VAL A 169 -57.14 27.39 49.53
C VAL A 169 -58.44 27.91 48.93
N LEU A 170 -58.85 27.39 47.76
CA LEU A 170 -60.12 27.77 47.14
C LEU A 170 -61.32 27.40 48.02
N ARG A 171 -61.34 26.19 48.61
CA ARG A 171 -62.40 25.77 49.53
C ARG A 171 -62.50 26.66 50.76
N GLN A 172 -61.35 27.03 51.34
CA GLN A 172 -61.32 27.95 52.48
C GLN A 172 -61.80 29.35 52.08
N GLY A 173 -61.40 29.84 50.91
CA GLY A 173 -61.88 31.09 50.34
C GLY A 173 -63.41 31.10 50.17
N ILE A 174 -63.99 30.03 49.61
CA ILE A 174 -65.45 29.90 49.46
C ILE A 174 -66.16 29.92 50.83
N LYS A 175 -65.66 29.18 51.82
CA LYS A 175 -66.24 29.19 53.19
C LYS A 175 -66.17 30.58 53.84
N ALA A 176 -65.07 31.30 53.66
CA ALA A 176 -64.91 32.63 54.20
C ALA A 176 -65.89 33.63 53.56
N VAL A 177 -66.08 33.54 52.24
CA VAL A 177 -67.08 34.35 51.53
C VAL A 177 -68.51 34.01 51.99
N ASP A 178 -68.84 32.73 52.14
CA ASP A 178 -70.15 32.28 52.62
C ASP A 178 -70.47 32.81 54.03
N GLU A 179 -69.51 32.73 54.95
CA GLU A 179 -69.65 33.27 56.31
C GLU A 179 -69.77 34.80 56.32
N SER A 180 -68.99 35.50 55.49
CA SER A 180 -69.08 36.96 55.34
C SER A 180 -70.46 37.38 54.83
N LEU A 181 -70.97 36.71 53.79
CA LEU A 181 -72.31 36.98 53.26
C LEU A 181 -73.40 36.69 54.29
N ARG A 182 -73.27 35.60 55.06
CA ARG A 182 -74.21 35.27 56.13
C ARG A 182 -74.25 36.35 57.21
N GLN A 183 -73.10 36.88 57.60
CA GLN A 183 -73.00 37.99 58.56
C GLN A 183 -73.60 39.29 58.00
N GLU A 184 -73.33 39.62 56.73
CA GLU A 184 -73.94 40.78 56.06
C GLU A 184 -75.46 40.70 55.99
N ILE A 185 -76.02 39.53 55.66
CA ILE A 185 -77.46 39.28 55.66
C ILE A 185 -78.04 39.48 57.07
N GLN A 186 -77.45 38.87 58.10
CA GLN A 186 -77.91 39.01 59.48
C GLN A 186 -77.87 40.47 59.97
N SER A 187 -76.80 41.19 59.63
CA SER A 187 -76.66 42.62 59.93
C SER A 187 -77.74 43.44 59.24
N THR A 188 -77.99 43.18 57.95
CA THR A 188 -79.02 43.86 57.14
C THR A 188 -80.42 43.58 57.68
N GLU A 189 -80.74 42.32 58.00
CA GLU A 189 -82.00 41.95 58.64
C GLU A 189 -82.17 42.63 60.01
N GLY A 190 -81.11 42.67 60.81
CA GLY A 190 -81.10 43.35 62.11
C GLY A 190 -81.41 44.84 61.99
N ARG A 191 -80.75 45.52 61.04
CA ARG A 191 -81.03 46.93 60.72
C ARG A 191 -82.47 47.15 60.26
N LEU A 192 -82.97 46.33 59.33
CA LEU A 192 -84.34 46.42 58.84
C LEU A 192 -85.35 46.26 59.97
N ARG A 193 -85.15 45.31 60.88
CA ARG A 193 -86.00 45.13 62.07
C ARG A 193 -85.99 46.38 62.96
N GLN A 194 -84.83 46.99 63.20
CA GLN A 194 -84.73 48.22 63.97
C GLN A 194 -85.45 49.39 63.28
N GLU A 195 -85.26 49.57 61.97
CA GLU A 195 -85.94 50.61 61.19
C GLU A 195 -87.47 50.45 61.24
N ILE A 196 -87.99 49.21 61.13
CA ILE A 196 -89.42 48.90 61.26
C ILE A 196 -89.93 49.28 62.66
N LEU A 197 -89.23 48.89 63.73
CA LEU A 197 -89.64 49.21 65.11
C LEU A 197 -89.66 50.72 65.35
N MET A 198 -88.63 51.45 64.88
CA MET A 198 -88.57 52.91 64.99
C MET A 198 -89.70 53.58 64.20
N SER A 199 -90.02 53.08 63.01
CA SER A 199 -91.15 53.54 62.21
C SER A 199 -92.48 53.30 62.92
N GLN A 200 -92.71 52.09 63.44
CA GLN A 200 -93.91 51.75 64.22
C GLN A 200 -94.07 52.68 65.44
N GLN A 201 -92.99 52.93 66.18
CA GLN A 201 -93.03 53.83 67.33
C GLN A 201 -93.29 55.28 66.93
N THR A 202 -92.73 55.72 65.80
CA THR A 202 -93.00 57.05 65.23
C THR A 202 -94.47 57.18 64.84
N ILE A 203 -95.06 56.16 64.21
CA ILE A 203 -96.49 56.12 63.87
C ILE A 203 -97.35 56.14 65.14
N LEU A 204 -97.01 55.34 66.15
CA LEU A 204 -97.73 55.30 67.43
C LEU A 204 -97.74 56.69 68.09
N ASN A 205 -96.58 57.35 68.14
CA ASN A 205 -96.45 58.69 68.68
C ASN A 205 -97.30 59.71 67.91
N ARG A 206 -97.32 59.62 66.56
CA ARG A 206 -98.19 60.46 65.72
C ARG A 206 -99.67 60.19 65.98
N MET A 207 -100.08 58.93 66.13
CA MET A 207 -101.46 58.58 66.50
C MET A 207 -101.86 59.17 67.84
N TYR A 208 -101.01 59.05 68.87
CA TYR A 208 -101.26 59.67 70.18
C TYR A 208 -101.39 61.20 70.07
N ALA A 209 -100.54 61.86 69.28
CA ALA A 209 -100.61 63.30 69.05
C ALA A 209 -101.93 63.71 68.35
N ILE A 210 -102.35 62.96 67.32
CA ILE A 210 -103.63 63.19 66.63
C ILE A 210 -104.80 62.96 67.60
N ALA A 211 -104.78 61.87 68.37
CA ALA A 211 -105.83 61.58 69.36
C ALA A 211 -105.93 62.68 70.42
N ALA A 212 -104.79 63.18 70.91
CA ALA A 212 -104.74 64.31 71.84
C ALA A 212 -105.28 65.60 71.21
N PHE A 213 -104.96 65.87 69.94
CA PHE A 213 -105.49 67.02 69.20
C PHE A 213 -107.01 66.93 69.00
N ILE A 214 -107.54 65.76 68.63
CA ILE A 214 -108.98 65.52 68.52
C ILE A 214 -109.66 65.72 69.89
N ALA A 215 -109.11 65.16 70.96
CA ALA A 215 -109.64 65.34 72.32
C ALA A 215 -109.68 66.82 72.75
N ALA A 216 -108.65 67.59 72.39
CA ALA A 216 -108.61 69.04 72.63
C ALA A 216 -109.68 69.80 71.81
N LEU A 217 -109.89 69.44 70.54
CA LEU A 217 -110.95 70.03 69.71
C LEU A 217 -112.36 69.72 70.24
N ILE A 218 -112.61 68.48 70.68
CA ILE A 218 -113.88 68.11 71.32
C ILE A 218 -114.11 68.96 72.58
N SER A 219 -113.09 69.09 73.43
CA SER A 219 -113.16 69.91 74.64
C SER A 219 -113.41 71.39 74.33
N LEU A 220 -112.84 71.93 73.23
CA LEU A 220 -113.08 73.30 72.78
C LEU A 220 -114.51 73.47 72.23
N PHE A 221 -115.04 72.49 71.51
CA PHE A 221 -116.40 72.50 71.00
C PHE A 221 -117.44 72.45 72.14
N GLU A 222 -117.22 71.63 73.17
CA GLU A 222 -118.03 71.63 74.40
C GLU A 222 -117.96 72.96 75.17
N TYR A 223 -116.89 73.75 75.00
CA TYR A 223 -116.72 75.03 75.67
C TYR A 223 -117.38 76.22 74.93
N VAL A 224 -117.63 76.10 73.63
CA VAL A 224 -118.16 77.18 72.77
C VAL A 224 -119.68 77.05 72.53
N LEU A 225 -120.28 75.90 72.84
CA LEU A 225 -121.74 75.67 72.88
C LEU A 225 -122.32 75.97 74.26
#